data_AF-A0A348PD14-F1
#
_entry.id   AF-A0A348PD14-F1
#
_cell.length_a   1.000
_cell.length_b   1.000
_cell.length_c   1.000
_cell.angle_alpha   90.00
_cell.angle_beta   90.00
_cell.angle_gamma   90.00
#
_symmetry.space_group_name_H-M   'P 1'
#
loop_
_entity.id
_entity.type
_entity.pdbx_description
1 polymer ?
#
loop_
_entity_poly.entity_id
_entity_poly.type
_entity_poly.pdbx_seq_one_letter_code
_entity_poly.pdbx_strand_id
1 'polypeptide(L)'
;MLVLLRREGVDPMSPTVLVRGFMIELFGTGLLAAIIAVACKFGARLQDRMALGIVVPAFAMLSSHAVVWNFFHLPDSFSMVLFVDGMIAWTLAGLACALIIKPAKR
;
A
#
# COMPACT_ATOMS: atom_id res chain seq x y z
N MET A 1 21.56 21.17 5.38
CA MET A 1 21.50 19.89 4.67
C MET A 1 22.56 18.98 5.27
N LEU A 2 22.16 18.03 6.12
CA LEU A 2 23.07 17.03 6.70
C LEU A 2 23.19 15.89 5.67
N VAL A 3 24.27 15.90 4.89
CA VAL A 3 24.60 14.79 4.00
C VAL A 3 25.20 13.69 4.87
N LEU A 4 24.46 12.60 5.08
CA LEU A 4 24.98 11.37 5.68
C LEU A 4 25.98 10.74 4.70
N LEU A 5 27.23 11.20 4.74
CA LEU A 5 28.32 10.61 3.97
C LEU A 5 28.80 9.35 4.70
N ARG A 6 28.26 8.18 4.34
CA ARG A 6 28.80 6.89 4.79
C ARG A 6 30.04 6.56 3.96
N ARG A 7 31.20 6.53 4.61
CA ARG A 7 32.52 6.25 4.02
C ARG A 7 32.72 4.76 3.68
N GLU A 8 31.88 3.90 4.26
CA GLU A 8 31.85 2.46 4.04
C GLU A 8 30.56 2.08 3.31
N GLY A 9 30.65 1.11 2.40
CA GLY A 9 29.49 0.54 1.72
C GLY A 9 28.45 0.05 2.73
N VAL A 10 27.18 0.20 2.41
CA VAL A 10 26.10 -0.30 3.26
C VAL A 10 26.18 -1.82 3.27
N ASP A 11 26.17 -2.44 4.46
CA ASP A 11 26.05 -3.89 4.58
C ASP A 11 24.90 -4.40 3.70
N PRO A 12 25.07 -5.53 2.99
CA PRO A 12 24.02 -6.07 2.16
C PRO A 12 22.76 -6.22 3.00
N MET A 13 21.65 -5.69 2.49
CA MET A 13 20.37 -5.71 3.18
C MET A 13 20.04 -7.16 3.55
N SER A 14 19.83 -7.41 4.85
CA SER A 14 19.54 -8.75 5.33
C SER A 14 18.32 -9.33 4.58
N PRO A 15 18.35 -10.61 4.15
CA PRO A 15 17.20 -11.28 3.55
C PRO A 15 15.92 -11.19 4.40
N THR A 16 16.08 -11.00 5.71
CA THR A 16 14.95 -10.80 6.62
C THR A 16 14.12 -9.55 6.30
N VAL A 17 14.71 -8.52 5.70
CA VAL A 17 13.97 -7.30 5.29
C VAL A 17 13.00 -7.63 4.18
N LEU A 18 13.42 -8.43 3.19
CA LEU A 18 12.56 -8.89 2.10
C LEU A 18 11.41 -9.75 2.62
N VAL A 19 11.69 -10.69 3.52
CA VAL A 19 10.65 -11.55 4.13
C VAL A 19 9.62 -10.72 4.90
N ARG A 20 10.09 -9.74 5.69
CA ARG A 20 9.19 -8.84 6.42
C ARG A 20 8.35 -7.99 5.46
N GLY A 21 8.97 -7.43 4.42
CA GLY A 21 8.28 -6.67 3.39
C GLY A 21 7.19 -7.51 2.71
N PHE A 22 7.54 -8.72 2.26
CA PHE A 22 6.59 -9.64 1.65
C PHE A 22 5.40 -9.98 2.56
N MET A 23 5.64 -10.23 3.86
CA MET A 23 4.56 -10.49 4.81
C MET A 23 3.63 -9.27 4.95
N ILE A 24 4.19 -8.06 5.02
CA ILE A 24 3.40 -6.82 5.06
C ILE A 24 2.53 -6.70 3.80
N GLU A 25 3.10 -6.91 2.62
CA GLU A 25 2.36 -6.86 1.35
C GLU A 25 1.25 -7.92 1.29
N LEU A 26 1.54 -9.15 1.73
CA LEU A 26 0.59 -10.25 1.74
C LEU A 26 -0.60 -9.97 2.65
N PHE A 27 -0.35 -9.55 3.89
CA PHE A 27 -1.42 -9.25 4.84
C PHE A 27 -2.17 -7.96 4.48
N GLY A 28 -1.48 -6.93 3.99
CA GLY A 28 -2.10 -5.69 3.51
C GLY A 28 -3.06 -5.95 2.35
N THR A 29 -2.61 -6.71 1.35
CA THR A 29 -3.46 -7.10 0.21
C THR A 29 -4.60 -8.03 0.64
N GLY A 30 -4.35 -8.97 1.56
CA GLY A 30 -5.38 -9.83 2.12
C GLY A 30 -6.49 -9.05 2.84
N LEU A 31 -6.12 -8.02 3.59
CA LEU A 31 -7.08 -7.13 4.26
C LEU A 31 -7.90 -6.33 3.23
N LEU A 32 -7.25 -5.80 2.19
CA LEU A 32 -7.92 -5.08 1.10
C LEU A 32 -8.91 -5.99 0.35
N ALA A 33 -8.50 -7.23 0.07
CA ALA A 33 -9.37 -8.26 -0.50
C ALA A 33 -10.57 -8.56 0.39
N ALA A 34 -10.37 -8.64 1.72
CA ALA A 34 -11.45 -8.87 2.68
C ALA A 34 -12.46 -7.71 2.70
N ILE A 35 -12.00 -6.46 2.69
CA ILE A 35 -12.86 -5.27 2.60
C ILE A 35 -13.74 -5.33 1.35
N ILE A 36 -13.13 -5.63 0.19
CA ILE A 36 -13.86 -5.74 -1.09
C ILE A 36 -14.82 -6.93 -1.07
N ALA A 37 -14.45 -8.06 -0.47
CA ALA A 37 -15.32 -9.22 -0.32
C ALA A 37 -16.55 -8.93 0.57
N VAL A 38 -16.36 -8.17 1.66
CA VAL A 38 -17.46 -7.69 2.49
C VAL A 38 -18.38 -6.77 1.68
N ALA A 39 -17.83 -5.82 0.92
CA ALA A 39 -18.62 -4.96 0.04
C ALA A 39 -19.45 -5.77 -0.98
N CYS A 40 -18.85 -6.79 -1.61
CA CYS A 40 -19.55 -7.73 -2.49
C CYS A 40 -20.74 -8.42 -1.81
N LYS A 41 -20.55 -8.88 -0.56
CA LYS A 41 -21.60 -9.56 0.22
C LYS A 41 -22.84 -8.68 0.41
N PHE A 42 -22.65 -7.36 0.51
CA PHE A 42 -23.72 -6.37 0.64
C PHE A 42 -24.24 -5.82 -0.70
N GLY A 43 -23.83 -6.42 -1.82
CA GLY A 43 -24.34 -6.06 -3.15
C GLY A 43 -23.66 -4.86 -3.80
N ALA A 44 -22.46 -4.49 -3.35
CA ALA A 44 -21.67 -3.42 -3.98
C ALA A 44 -21.43 -3.73 -5.47
N ARG A 45 -21.65 -2.71 -6.32
CA ARG A 45 -21.41 -2.80 -7.76
C ARG A 45 -19.92 -2.77 -8.05
N LEU A 46 -19.52 -3.13 -9.28
CA LEU A 46 -18.11 -3.08 -9.68
C LEU A 46 -17.49 -1.69 -9.46
N GLN A 47 -18.24 -0.62 -9.75
CA GLN A 47 -17.79 0.77 -9.56
C GLN A 47 -17.44 1.07 -8.10
N ASP A 48 -18.30 0.68 -7.16
CA ASP A 48 -18.07 0.86 -5.71
C ASP A 48 -16.82 0.12 -5.26
N ARG A 49 -16.60 -1.08 -5.80
CA ARG A 49 -15.46 -1.93 -5.46
C ARG A 49 -14.15 -1.39 -6.02
N MET A 50 -14.17 -0.87 -7.25
CA MET A 50 -13.03 -0.17 -7.83
C MET A 50 -12.72 1.11 -7.06
N ALA A 51 -13.74 1.86 -6.63
CA ALA A 51 -13.56 3.02 -5.78
C ALA A 51 -12.91 2.65 -4.44
N LEU A 52 -13.36 1.57 -3.79
CA LEU A 52 -12.70 1.04 -2.58
C LEU A 52 -11.24 0.63 -2.84
N GLY A 53 -10.96 0.03 -3.99
CA GLY A 53 -9.61 -0.33 -4.42
C GLY A 53 -8.67 0.86 -4.63
N ILE A 54 -9.18 2.09 -4.69
CA ILE A 54 -8.38 3.33 -4.82
C ILE A 54 -8.38 4.11 -3.50
N VAL A 55 -9.54 4.30 -2.89
CA VAL A 55 -9.72 5.14 -1.69
C VAL A 55 -9.04 4.52 -0.48
N VAL A 56 -9.07 3.19 -0.31
CA VAL A 56 -8.43 2.53 0.83
C VAL A 56 -6.90 2.66 0.76
N PRO A 57 -6.22 2.36 -0.37
CA PRO A 57 -4.80 2.68 -0.52
C PRO A 57 -4.46 4.16 -0.32
N ALA A 58 -5.26 5.08 -0.88
CA ALA A 58 -5.04 6.52 -0.68
C ALA A 58 -5.07 6.91 0.81
N PHE A 59 -6.07 6.42 1.54
CA PHE A 59 -6.17 6.63 2.98
C PHE A 59 -4.97 6.03 3.72
N ALA A 60 -4.56 4.80 3.38
CA ALA A 60 -3.43 4.15 4.01
C ALA A 60 -2.11 4.93 3.78
N MET A 61 -1.85 5.40 2.56
CA MET A 61 -0.64 6.17 2.24
C MET A 61 -0.63 7.56 2.90
N LEU A 62 -1.77 8.24 2.93
CA LEU A 62 -1.89 9.53 3.61
C LEU A 62 -1.71 9.37 5.12
N SER A 63 -2.39 8.39 5.73
CA SER A 63 -2.36 8.19 7.19
C SER A 63 -1.01 7.66 7.71
N SER A 64 -0.21 7.01 6.85
CA SER A 64 1.11 6.49 7.22
C SER A 64 2.25 7.37 6.71
N HIS A 65 2.45 7.44 5.40
CA HIS A 65 3.62 8.07 4.80
C HIS A 65 3.53 9.59 4.75
N ALA A 66 2.36 10.19 4.47
CA ALA A 66 2.25 11.65 4.47
C ALA A 66 2.37 12.24 5.88
N VAL A 67 1.80 11.58 6.89
CA VAL A 67 1.99 11.94 8.31
C VAL A 67 3.48 11.87 8.68
N VAL A 68 4.15 10.75 8.40
CA VAL A 68 5.58 10.61 8.74
C VAL A 68 6.43 11.65 8.00
N TRP A 69 6.17 11.88 6.71
CA TRP A 69 6.88 12.90 5.94
C TRP A 69 6.72 14.31 6.54
N ASN A 70 5.49 14.70 6.89
CA ASN A 70 5.20 16.02 7.45
C ASN A 70 5.82 16.23 8.84
N PHE A 71 5.67 15.27 9.75
CA PHE A 71 6.08 15.45 11.15
C PHE A 71 7.54 15.09 11.44
N PHE A 72 8.15 14.17 10.68
CA PHE A 72 9.55 13.77 10.87
C PHE A 72 10.52 14.51 9.95
N HIS A 73 10.02 15.42 9.10
CA HIS A 73 10.82 16.22 8.17
C HIS A 73 11.83 15.38 7.36
N LEU A 74 11.37 14.23 6.88
CA LEU A 74 12.17 13.37 6.01
C LEU A 74 12.47 14.05 4.67
N PRO A 75 13.56 13.66 3.97
CA PRO A 75 13.87 14.22 2.67
C PRO A 75 12.74 14.00 1.65
N ASP A 76 12.31 15.06 0.97
CA ASP A 76 11.16 15.04 0.05
C ASP A 76 11.28 13.97 -1.03
N SER A 77 12.48 13.79 -1.60
CA SER A 77 12.72 12.78 -2.63
C SER A 77 12.52 11.36 -2.12
N PHE A 78 12.95 11.06 -0.89
CA PHE A 78 12.77 9.75 -0.27
C PHE A 78 11.29 9.50 0.05
N SER A 79 10.63 10.48 0.67
CA SER A 79 9.23 10.36 1.07
C SER A 79 8.27 10.28 -0.12
N MET A 80 8.48 11.10 -1.15
CA MET A 80 7.65 11.06 -2.35
C MET A 80 7.78 9.73 -3.10
N VAL A 81 8.98 9.17 -3.23
CA VAL A 81 9.18 7.89 -3.92
C VAL A 81 8.44 6.77 -3.20
N LEU A 82 8.58 6.67 -1.86
CA LEU A 82 7.87 5.66 -1.08
C LEU A 82 6.35 5.84 -1.12
N PHE A 83 5.88 7.09 -1.04
CA PHE A 83 4.46 7.39 -1.11
C PHE A 83 3.87 6.98 -2.47
N VAL A 84 4.52 7.37 -3.56
CA VAL A 84 4.04 7.09 -4.92
C VAL A 84 4.12 5.60 -5.24
N ASP A 85 5.21 4.94 -4.86
CA ASP A 85 5.39 3.50 -5.06
C ASP A 85 4.29 2.70 -4.34
N GLY A 86 4.10 2.94 -3.03
CA GLY A 86 3.06 2.30 -2.24
C GLY A 86 1.65 2.61 -2.75
N MET A 87 1.39 3.87 -3.14
CA MET A 87 0.10 4.28 -3.70
C MET A 87 -0.22 3.52 -4.99
N ILE A 88 0.73 3.41 -5.92
CA ILE A 88 0.53 2.70 -7.18
C ILE A 88 0.38 1.19 -6.92
N ALA A 89 1.29 0.60 -6.15
CA ALA A 89 1.29 -0.84 -5.88
C ALA A 89 -0.02 -1.31 -5.25
N TRP A 90 -0.46 -0.64 -4.17
CA TRP A 90 -1.67 -1.05 -3.45
C TRP A 90 -2.95 -0.67 -4.18
N THR A 91 -2.95 0.40 -4.98
CA THR A 91 -4.08 0.69 -5.87
C THR A 91 -4.24 -0.40 -6.93
N LEU A 92 -3.15 -0.83 -7.57
CA LEU A 92 -3.20 -1.92 -8.54
C LEU A 92 -3.65 -3.23 -7.90
N ALA A 93 -3.17 -3.54 -6.70
CA ALA A 93 -3.63 -4.70 -5.93
C ALA A 93 -5.14 -4.61 -5.61
N GLY A 94 -5.61 -3.45 -5.16
CA GLY A 94 -7.03 -3.21 -4.87
C GLY A 94 -7.93 -3.35 -6.10
N LEU A 95 -7.51 -2.81 -7.24
CA LEU A 95 -8.20 -2.98 -8.52
C LEU A 95 -8.23 -4.45 -8.95
N ALA A 96 -7.12 -5.18 -8.80
CA ALA A 96 -7.08 -6.61 -9.07
C ALA A 96 -8.08 -7.38 -8.18
N CYS A 97 -8.12 -7.10 -6.87
CA CYS A 97 -9.10 -7.67 -5.96
C CYS A 97 -10.55 -7.33 -6.35
N ALA A 98 -10.81 -6.09 -6.77
CA ALA A 98 -12.12 -5.64 -7.26
C ALA A 98 -12.57 -6.35 -8.54
N LEU A 99 -11.64 -6.81 -9.38
CA LEU A 99 -11.95 -7.55 -10.60
C LEU A 99 -12.07 -9.06 -10.36
N ILE A 100 -11.22 -9.62 -9.49
CA ILE A 100 -11.14 -11.07 -9.23
C ILE A 100 -12.29 -11.54 -8.34
N ILE A 101 -12.57 -10.82 -7.25
CA ILE A 101 -13.65 -11.19 -6.33
C ILE A 101 -14.96 -10.96 -7.08
N LYS A 102 -15.94 -11.85 -6.98
CA LYS A 102 -17.23 -11.68 -7.65
C LYS A 102 -18.36 -11.76 -6.61
N PRO A 103 -19.42 -10.97 -6.77
CA PRO A 103 -20.61 -11.14 -5.94
C PRO A 103 -21.16 -12.55 -6.15
N ALA A 104 -21.63 -13.18 -5.08
CA ALA A 104 -22.30 -14.47 -5.19
C ALA A 104 -23.55 -14.29 -6.06
N LYS A 105 -23.73 -15.15 -7.07
CA LYS A 105 -24.97 -15.20 -7.83
C LYS A 105 -26.08 -15.57 -6.85
N ARG A 106 -27.02 -14.64 -6.62
CA ARG A 106 -28.32 -14.97 -6.03
C ARG A 106 -29.19 -15.64 -7.08
#